data_AF-A0A1W1CPD2-F1
#
_entry.id   AF-A0A1W1CPD2-F1
#
_cell.length_a   1.000
_cell.length_b   1.000
_cell.length_c   1.000
_cell.angle_alpha   90.00
_cell.angle_beta   90.00
_cell.angle_gamma   90.00
#
_symmetry.space_group_name_H-M   'P 1'
#
loop_
_entity.id
_entity.type
_entity.pdbx_description
1 polymer ?
#
loop_
_entity_poly.entity_id
_entity_poly.type
_entity_poly.pdbx_seq_one_letter_code
_entity_poly.pdbx_strand_id
1 'polypeptide(L)'
;MNKTMIFAGVVIFLIVSWLTGFVNELNDEVDVSYGFNEKAIITGDKSNSIIYVNGKEVLQLDKLPMKDKKNLWNSSVLKKDMLVLFPDFAKMQYFIKNHIKDDGLFKKELIEHLNDIEEEYIGGSISEEQAKALLKENS
;
A
#
# COMPACT_ATOMS: atom_id res chain seq x y z
N MET A 1 23.18 26.17 22.16
CA MET A 1 22.65 25.26 21.13
C MET A 1 22.97 23.84 21.58
N ASN A 2 21.95 23.05 21.90
CA ASN A 2 22.11 21.82 22.67
C ASN A 2 22.59 20.68 21.75
N LYS A 3 23.67 19.99 22.14
CA LYS A 3 24.29 18.89 21.35
C LYS A 3 23.28 17.82 20.93
N THR A 4 22.20 17.64 21.70
CA THR A 4 21.09 16.72 21.44
C THR A 4 20.23 17.12 20.23
N MET A 5 20.03 18.42 19.97
CA MET A 5 19.30 18.89 18.78
C MET A 5 20.12 18.70 17.50
N ILE A 6 21.44 18.85 17.59
CA ILE A 6 22.35 18.64 16.47
C ILE A 6 22.39 17.15 16.12
N PHE A 7 22.44 16.27 17.12
CA PHE A 7 22.48 14.82 16.91
C PHE A 7 21.16 14.28 16.31
N ALA A 8 20.01 14.74 16.81
CA ALA A 8 18.70 14.36 16.24
C ALA A 8 18.53 14.83 14.79
N GLY A 9 18.99 16.05 14.47
CA GLY A 9 18.94 16.57 13.09
C GLY A 9 19.83 15.79 12.13
N VAL A 10 21.01 15.35 12.57
CA VAL A 10 21.94 14.53 11.76
C VAL A 10 21.39 13.13 11.50
N VAL A 11 20.76 12.50 12.49
CA VAL A 11 20.14 11.16 12.32
C VAL A 11 18.99 11.21 11.32
N ILE A 12 18.12 12.22 11.42
CA ILE A 12 17.00 12.40 10.48
C ILE A 12 17.51 12.67 9.06
N PHE A 13 18.54 13.51 8.91
CA PHE A 13 19.14 13.80 7.60
C PHE A 13 19.79 12.56 6.95
N LEU A 14 20.41 11.69 7.74
CA LEU A 14 20.99 10.44 7.26
C LEU A 14 19.92 9.43 6.81
N ILE A 15 18.81 9.31 7.53
CA ILE A 15 17.68 8.45 7.14
C ILE A 15 17.08 8.93 5.81
N VAL A 16 16.79 10.23 5.68
CA VAL A 16 16.25 10.81 4.45
C VAL A 16 17.21 10.66 3.26
N SER A 17 18.52 10.80 3.49
CA SER A 17 19.53 10.62 2.44
C SER A 17 19.71 9.15 2.03
N TRP A 18 19.48 8.21 2.94
CA TRP A 18 19.52 6.77 2.65
C TRP A 18 18.31 6.32 1.82
N LEU A 19 17.12 6.84 2.13
CA LEU A 19 15.88 6.56 1.40
C LEU A 19 15.93 6.99 -0.08
N THR A 20 16.71 8.04 -0.43
CA THR A 20 16.84 8.49 -1.83
C THR A 20 17.81 7.62 -2.65
N GLY A 21 18.65 6.79 -2.02
CA GLY A 21 19.60 5.91 -2.70
C GLY A 21 19.00 4.61 -3.23
N PHE A 22 17.96 4.08 -2.58
CA PHE A 22 17.35 2.78 -2.93
C PHE A 22 16.36 2.83 -4.11
N VAL A 23 15.79 4.00 -4.41
CA VAL A 23 14.82 4.20 -5.51
C VAL A 23 15.45 3.97 -6.90
N ASN A 24 16.77 3.98 -7.01
CA ASN A 24 17.47 3.76 -8.28
C ASN A 24 17.80 2.29 -8.60
N GLU A 25 17.53 1.32 -7.70
CA GLU A 25 18.05 -0.06 -7.87
C GLU A 25 16.98 -1.15 -8.04
N LEU A 26 15.68 -0.84 -8.02
CA LEU A 26 14.62 -1.87 -8.13
C LEU A 26 13.85 -1.84 -9.45
N ASN A 27 14.54 -1.53 -10.55
CA ASN A 27 13.99 -1.63 -11.90
C ASN A 27 14.18 -3.02 -12.54
N ASP A 28 14.30 -4.08 -11.72
CA ASP A 28 14.28 -5.45 -12.20
C ASP A 28 12.84 -5.99 -12.16
N GLU A 29 12.19 -5.84 -13.30
CA GLU A 29 10.91 -6.45 -13.66
C GLU A 29 10.90 -7.95 -13.36
N VAL A 30 9.97 -8.38 -12.52
CA VAL A 30 9.41 -9.75 -12.60
C VAL A 30 7.91 -9.61 -12.76
N ASP A 31 7.49 -9.39 -14.00
CA ASP A 31 6.10 -9.37 -14.43
C ASP A 31 5.56 -10.81 -14.41
N VAL A 32 4.97 -11.24 -13.29
CA VAL A 32 4.20 -12.49 -13.23
C VAL A 32 2.73 -12.19 -13.48
N SER A 33 2.41 -11.97 -14.76
CA SER A 33 1.04 -11.82 -15.24
C SER A 33 0.31 -13.17 -15.18
N TYR A 34 -0.57 -13.33 -14.19
CA TYR A 34 -1.61 -14.36 -14.21
C TYR A 34 -2.89 -13.75 -14.79
N GLY A 35 -3.22 -14.12 -16.03
CA GLY A 35 -4.34 -13.59 -16.79
C GLY A 35 -5.69 -13.72 -16.08
N PHE A 36 -6.34 -12.58 -15.88
CA PHE A 36 -7.73 -12.49 -15.43
C PHE A 36 -8.66 -12.71 -16.63
N ASN A 37 -9.33 -13.86 -16.69
CA ASN A 37 -10.46 -14.07 -17.60
C ASN A 37 -11.71 -13.41 -17.00
N GLU A 38 -12.22 -12.41 -17.72
CA GLU A 38 -13.17 -11.40 -17.24
C GLU A 38 -14.64 -11.83 -17.45
N LYS A 39 -15.39 -11.95 -16.34
CA LYS A 39 -16.84 -11.69 -16.31
C LYS A 39 -17.17 -10.91 -15.05
N ALA A 40 -17.10 -9.58 -15.15
CA ALA A 40 -17.56 -8.68 -14.10
C ALA A 40 -19.10 -8.69 -14.05
N ILE A 41 -19.67 -9.11 -12.93
CA ILE A 41 -21.10 -8.92 -12.66
C ILE A 41 -21.22 -7.56 -11.97
N ILE A 42 -21.77 -6.57 -12.69
CA ILE A 42 -21.97 -5.21 -12.17
C ILE A 42 -23.35 -5.15 -11.53
N THR A 43 -23.41 -5.16 -10.19
CA THR A 43 -24.63 -4.88 -9.44
C THR A 43 -24.57 -3.44 -8.96
N GLY A 44 -25.34 -2.57 -9.60
CA GLY A 44 -25.32 -1.14 -9.35
C GLY A 44 -26.07 -0.76 -8.08
N ASP A 45 -25.37 -0.08 -7.17
CA ASP A 45 -26.00 0.91 -6.28
C ASP A 45 -24.93 1.89 -5.76
N LYS A 46 -24.84 3.10 -6.33
CA LYS A 46 -23.94 4.21 -5.94
C LYS A 46 -22.43 3.89 -5.78
N SER A 47 -22.03 2.67 -6.15
CA SER A 47 -20.80 1.95 -5.83
C SER A 47 -20.11 1.51 -7.12
N ASN A 48 -19.87 2.46 -8.04
CA ASN A 48 -19.22 2.14 -9.32
C ASN A 48 -17.76 1.67 -9.18
N SER A 49 -17.22 1.70 -7.97
CA SER A 49 -15.84 1.33 -7.67
C SER A 49 -15.72 -0.05 -7.03
N ILE A 50 -16.82 -0.73 -6.65
CA ILE A 50 -16.74 -2.08 -6.08
C ILE A 50 -17.35 -3.05 -7.08
N ILE A 51 -16.54 -4.00 -7.55
CA ILE A 51 -16.93 -5.05 -8.48
C ILE A 51 -16.71 -6.41 -7.84
N TYR A 52 -17.47 -7.41 -8.27
CA TYR A 52 -17.24 -8.79 -7.87
C TYR A 52 -16.53 -9.54 -9.00
N VAL A 53 -15.32 -10.04 -8.71
CA VAL A 53 -14.53 -10.87 -9.63
C VAL A 53 -14.42 -12.26 -8.99
N ASN A 54 -14.99 -13.27 -9.65
CA ASN A 54 -15.00 -14.66 -9.15
C ASN A 54 -15.56 -14.80 -7.72
N GLY A 55 -16.60 -14.03 -7.38
CA GLY A 55 -17.21 -14.04 -6.05
C GLY A 55 -16.41 -13.30 -4.97
N LYS A 56 -15.30 -12.65 -5.32
CA LYS A 56 -14.52 -11.79 -4.43
C LYS A 56 -14.78 -10.32 -4.71
N GLU A 57 -14.88 -9.54 -3.65
CA GLU A 57 -15.01 -8.09 -3.72
C GLU A 57 -13.68 -7.45 -4.13
N VAL A 58 -13.71 -6.60 -5.16
CA VAL A 58 -12.55 -5.92 -5.74
C VAL A 58 -12.86 -4.43 -5.89
N LEU A 59 -11.94 -3.58 -5.46
CA LEU A 59 -12.00 -2.14 -5.61
C LEU A 59 -11.45 -1.72 -6.98
N GLN A 60 -12.31 -1.33 -7.91
CA GLN A 60 -11.97 -0.78 -9.21
C GLN A 60 -11.70 0.72 -9.15
N LEU A 61 -10.47 1.11 -9.47
CA LEU A 61 -9.95 2.47 -9.33
C LEU A 61 -9.44 3.10 -10.63
N ASP A 62 -9.29 2.34 -11.72
CA ASP A 62 -8.64 2.72 -12.99
C ASP A 62 -9.05 4.12 -13.53
N LYS A 63 -10.31 4.52 -13.33
CA LYS A 63 -10.90 5.74 -13.92
C LYS A 63 -11.01 6.93 -12.97
N LEU A 64 -10.46 6.82 -11.76
CA LEU A 64 -10.57 7.85 -10.74
C LEU A 64 -9.29 8.69 -10.65
N PRO A 65 -9.37 9.99 -10.34
CA PRO A 65 -8.17 10.77 -10.03
C PRO A 65 -7.54 10.25 -8.73
N MET A 66 -6.23 10.40 -8.58
CA MET A 66 -5.46 9.87 -7.44
C MET A 66 -6.09 10.20 -6.07
N LYS A 67 -6.54 11.44 -5.89
CA LYS A 67 -7.20 11.88 -4.65
C LYS A 67 -8.43 11.03 -4.31
N ASP A 68 -9.24 10.67 -5.30
CA ASP A 68 -10.44 9.87 -5.09
C ASP A 68 -10.10 8.40 -4.85
N LYS A 69 -9.01 7.89 -5.47
CA LYS A 69 -8.47 6.55 -5.19
C LYS A 69 -8.10 6.39 -3.71
N LYS A 70 -7.30 7.33 -3.18
CA LYS A 70 -6.89 7.36 -1.76
C LYS A 70 -8.10 7.46 -0.82
N ASN A 71 -9.05 8.36 -1.13
CA ASN A 71 -10.27 8.51 -0.34
C ASN A 71 -11.10 7.22 -0.28
N LEU A 72 -11.32 6.58 -1.43
CA LEU A 72 -12.08 5.33 -1.49
C LEU A 72 -11.37 4.21 -0.74
N TRP A 73 -10.06 4.04 -0.96
CA TRP A 73 -9.26 3.06 -0.21
C TRP A 73 -9.39 3.25 1.30
N ASN A 74 -9.18 4.48 1.78
CA ASN A 74 -9.25 4.82 3.21
C ASN A 74 -10.64 4.59 3.83
N SER A 75 -11.70 4.76 3.06
CA SER A 75 -13.08 4.49 3.51
C SER A 75 -13.52 3.03 3.33
N SER A 76 -12.76 2.22 2.59
CA SER A 76 -13.18 0.88 2.19
C SER A 76 -13.17 -0.14 3.32
N VAL A 77 -14.06 -1.13 3.23
CA VAL A 77 -14.02 -2.33 4.08
C VAL A 77 -12.79 -3.17 3.74
N LEU A 78 -12.38 -3.20 2.46
CA LEU A 78 -11.19 -3.90 1.99
C LEU A 78 -9.90 -3.45 2.68
N LYS A 79 -9.73 -2.16 3.01
CA LYS A 79 -8.59 -1.70 3.82
C LYS A 79 -8.62 -2.33 5.21
N LYS A 80 -9.80 -2.41 5.84
CA LYS A 80 -9.94 -3.03 7.17
C LYS A 80 -9.62 -4.52 7.11
N ASP A 81 -10.10 -5.22 6.09
CA ASP A 81 -9.85 -6.65 5.90
C ASP A 81 -8.36 -6.93 5.65
N MET A 82 -7.68 -6.08 4.88
CA MET A 82 -6.23 -6.14 4.71
C MET A 82 -5.50 -5.96 6.05
N LEU A 83 -5.91 -4.99 6.89
CA LEU A 83 -5.26 -4.74 8.18
C LEU A 83 -5.38 -5.92 9.17
N VAL A 84 -6.39 -6.78 9.02
CA VAL A 84 -6.53 -8.02 9.82
C VAL A 84 -5.42 -9.03 9.52
N LEU A 85 -4.78 -8.93 8.34
CA LEU A 85 -3.70 -9.84 7.94
C LEU A 85 -2.36 -9.51 8.58
N PHE A 86 -2.21 -8.33 9.20
CA PHE A 86 -0.99 -7.96 9.91
C PHE A 86 -0.66 -8.97 11.04
N PRO A 87 0.62 -9.35 11.25
CA PRO A 87 1.85 -8.84 10.62
C PRO A 87 2.30 -9.63 9.38
N ASP A 88 1.41 -10.38 8.72
CA ASP A 88 1.77 -11.14 7.52
C ASP A 88 1.77 -10.22 6.28
N PHE A 89 2.87 -9.51 6.09
CA PHE A 89 3.05 -8.55 4.98
C PHE A 89 2.93 -9.21 3.60
N ALA A 90 3.40 -10.45 3.44
CA ALA A 90 3.22 -11.20 2.20
C ALA A 90 1.73 -11.41 1.86
N LYS A 91 0.89 -11.76 2.86
CA LYS A 91 -0.57 -11.85 2.67
C LYS A 91 -1.20 -10.49 2.41
N MET A 92 -0.73 -9.42 3.05
CA MET A 92 -1.22 -8.06 2.80
C MET A 92 -0.92 -7.60 1.37
N GLN A 93 0.30 -7.82 0.87
CA GLN A 93 0.68 -7.53 -0.52
C GLN A 93 -0.17 -8.34 -1.50
N TYR A 94 -0.35 -9.64 -1.22
CA TYR A 94 -1.22 -10.50 -2.02
C TYR A 94 -2.66 -9.98 -2.04
N PHE A 95 -3.19 -9.52 -0.91
CA PHE A 95 -4.52 -8.93 -0.83
C PHE A 95 -4.64 -7.72 -1.76
N ILE A 96 -3.71 -6.76 -1.68
CA ILE A 96 -3.69 -5.57 -2.54
C ILE A 96 -3.66 -5.94 -4.02
N LYS A 97 -2.80 -6.89 -4.41
CA LYS A 97 -2.67 -7.33 -5.81
C LYS A 97 -3.98 -7.89 -6.37
N ASN A 98 -4.76 -8.60 -5.55
CA ASN A 98 -5.98 -9.31 -5.97
C ASN A 98 -7.29 -8.55 -5.74
N HIS A 99 -7.34 -7.65 -4.75
CA HIS A 99 -8.56 -6.96 -4.34
C HIS A 99 -8.61 -5.50 -4.78
N ILE A 100 -7.57 -5.00 -5.43
CA ILE A 100 -7.57 -3.67 -6.04
C ILE A 100 -7.35 -3.85 -7.54
N LYS A 101 -8.20 -3.26 -8.36
CA LYS A 101 -8.01 -3.15 -9.82
C LYS A 101 -7.64 -1.70 -10.11
N ASP A 102 -6.35 -1.51 -10.32
CA ASP A 102 -5.72 -0.24 -10.67
C ASP A 102 -4.58 -0.56 -11.64
N ASP A 103 -4.65 -0.02 -12.85
CA ASP A 103 -3.59 -0.03 -13.86
C ASP A 103 -2.62 1.16 -13.72
N GLY A 104 -2.87 2.03 -12.74
CA GLY A 104 -2.10 3.24 -12.49
C GLY A 104 -1.11 3.16 -11.31
N LEU A 105 -0.64 4.33 -10.90
CA LEU A 105 0.37 4.49 -9.85
C LEU A 105 -0.13 4.13 -8.44
N PHE A 106 -1.44 4.11 -8.19
CA PHE A 106 -1.96 4.01 -6.82
C PHE A 106 -1.70 2.63 -6.22
N LYS A 107 -1.96 1.54 -6.96
CA LYS A 107 -1.62 0.19 -6.48
C LYS A 107 -0.12 0.04 -6.23
N LYS A 108 0.72 0.66 -7.08
CA LYS A 108 2.18 0.64 -6.91
C LYS A 108 2.59 1.37 -5.63
N GLU A 109 2.12 2.60 -5.43
CA GLU A 109 2.36 3.40 -4.21
C GLU A 109 1.92 2.65 -2.94
N LEU A 110 0.79 1.95 -2.99
CA LEU A 110 0.27 1.19 -1.84
C LEU A 110 1.15 -0.03 -1.50
N ILE A 111 1.70 -0.71 -2.51
CA ILE A 111 2.62 -1.84 -2.29
C ILE A 111 3.97 -1.33 -1.78
N GLU A 112 4.48 -0.23 -2.33
CA GLU A 112 5.73 0.39 -1.88
C GLU A 112 5.63 0.83 -0.40
N HIS A 113 4.55 1.53 -0.04
CA HIS A 113 4.29 1.92 1.35
C HIS A 113 4.23 0.71 2.30
N LEU A 114 3.67 -0.40 1.85
CA LEU A 114 3.62 -1.63 2.65
C LEU A 114 5.02 -2.25 2.84
N ASN A 115 5.87 -2.23 1.81
CA ASN A 115 7.23 -2.74 1.89
C ASN A 115 8.11 -1.89 2.82
N ASP A 116 7.97 -0.56 2.78
CA ASP A 116 8.72 0.34 3.66
C ASP A 116 8.40 0.05 5.14
N ILE A 117 7.12 -0.14 5.45
CA ILE A 117 6.68 -0.50 6.82
C ILE A 117 7.18 -1.91 7.19
N GLU A 118 7.17 -2.86 6.26
CA GLU A 118 7.70 -4.21 6.48
C GLU A 118 9.17 -4.17 6.88
N GLU A 119 9.99 -3.44 6.12
CA GLU A 119 11.42 -3.31 6.37
C GLU A 119 11.69 -2.67 7.74
N GLU A 120 11.03 -1.56 8.06
CA GLU A 120 11.18 -0.89 9.35
C GLU A 120 10.71 -1.77 10.52
N TYR A 121 9.62 -2.52 10.34
CA TYR A 121 9.06 -3.39 11.39
C TYR A 121 9.93 -4.63 11.63
N ILE A 122 10.33 -5.33 10.57
CA ILE A 122 11.20 -6.52 10.66
C ILE A 122 12.61 -6.12 11.14
N GLY A 123 13.10 -4.95 10.72
CA GLY A 123 14.35 -4.37 11.20
C GLY A 123 14.31 -3.93 12.67
N GLY A 124 13.13 -3.91 13.29
CA GLY A 124 12.93 -3.48 14.67
C GLY A 124 13.07 -1.96 14.89
N SER A 125 13.05 -1.18 13.81
CA SER A 125 13.11 0.29 13.83
C SER A 125 11.81 0.91 14.32
N ILE A 126 10.68 0.24 14.10
CA ILE A 126 9.35 0.66 14.57
C ILE A 126 8.66 -0.44 15.39
N SER A 127 7.83 -0.04 16.35
CA SER A 127 7.00 -0.94 17.13
C SER A 127 5.79 -1.44 16.32
N GLU A 128 5.14 -2.50 16.81
CA GLU A 128 3.87 -2.99 16.25
C GLU A 128 2.80 -1.89 16.20
N GLU A 129 2.72 -1.05 17.22
CA GLU A 129 1.75 0.04 17.32
C GLU A 129 2.04 1.13 16.27
N GLN A 130 3.32 1.44 16.06
CA GLN A 130 3.77 2.38 15.02
C GLN A 130 3.49 1.83 13.62
N ALA A 131 3.82 0.57 13.35
CA ALA A 131 3.51 -0.09 12.07
C ALA A 131 2.00 -0.07 11.78
N LYS A 132 1.16 -0.43 12.76
CA LYS A 132 -0.31 -0.36 12.63
C LYS A 132 -0.83 1.06 12.42
N ALA A 133 -0.17 2.07 12.95
CA ALA A 133 -0.53 3.48 12.71
C ALA A 133 -0.18 3.89 11.28
N LEU A 134 1.02 3.57 10.80
CA LEU A 134 1.47 3.87 9.44
C LEU A 134 0.64 3.17 8.36
N LEU A 135 0.20 1.93 8.62
CA LEU A 135 -0.71 1.19 7.72
C LEU A 135 -2.11 1.83 7.64
N LYS A 136 -2.51 2.57 8.67
CA LYS A 136 -3.79 3.32 8.70
C LYS A 136 -3.66 4.69 8.07
N GLU A 137 -2.51 5.34 8.22
CA GLU A 137 -2.18 6.60 7.56
C GLU A 137 -2.02 6.42 6.04
N ASN A 138 -2.10 7.55 5.35
CA ASN A 138 -2.46 7.65 3.93
C ASN A 138 -1.52 6.90 2.98
N SER A 139 -2.05 5.84 2.39
CA SER A 139 -1.68 5.35 1.05
C SER A 139 -2.64 5.94 0.02
#